data_AF-A0A9N8HQG6-F1
#
_entry.id   AF-A0A9N8HQG6-F1
#
_cell.length_a   1.000
_cell.length_b   1.000
_cell.length_c   1.000
_cell.angle_alpha   90.00
_cell.angle_beta   90.00
_cell.angle_gamma   90.00
#
_symmetry.space_group_name_H-M   'P 1'
#
loop_
_entity.id
_entity.type
_entity.pdbx_description
1 polymer ?
#
loop_
_entity_poly.entity_id
_entity_poly.type
_entity_poly.pdbx_seq_one_letter_code
_entity_poly.pdbx_strand_id
1 'polypeptide(L)'
;MIIDEIGRKSEADAARTAASRGVRLIATAHGSFRSLLGNPDTNGLLGGVSNVVLGDEYAKSKMEDGSQSNFRESRAERLSNPVFDVAVELGVGANAECTVIMNTAEAVDRILAGKRYKVQRRNWDGISSSILLVLQLDRE
;
A
#
# COMPACT_ATOMS: atom_id res chain seq x y z
N MET A 1 5.15 3.79 -19.66
CA MET A 1 5.76 2.44 -19.77
C MET A 1 4.81 1.45 -19.14
N ILE A 2 4.62 0.31 -19.79
CA ILE A 2 3.79 -0.79 -19.29
C ILE A 2 4.76 -1.89 -18.88
N ILE A 3 4.64 -2.37 -17.65
CA ILE A 3 5.46 -3.46 -17.12
C ILE A 3 4.52 -4.58 -16.70
N ASP A 4 4.74 -5.78 -17.19
CA ASP A 4 3.98 -6.92 -16.73
C ASP A 4 4.74 -7.63 -15.60
N GLU A 5 3.98 -8.07 -14.61
CA GLU A 5 4.37 -8.96 -13.52
C GLU A 5 5.67 -8.56 -12.80
N ILE A 6 5.65 -7.40 -12.12
CA ILE A 6 6.77 -7.03 -11.24
C ILE A 6 6.77 -7.93 -10.01
N GLY A 7 7.82 -8.74 -9.87
CA GLY A 7 7.98 -9.68 -8.76
C GLY A 7 9.37 -9.67 -8.13
N ARG A 8 10.38 -9.10 -8.80
CA ARG A 8 11.77 -9.10 -8.33
C ARG A 8 12.26 -7.70 -7.99
N LYS A 9 13.25 -7.64 -7.10
CA LYS A 9 13.89 -6.39 -6.67
C LYS A 9 14.45 -5.56 -7.84
N SER A 10 15.12 -6.21 -8.80
CA SER A 10 15.67 -5.52 -9.97
C SER A 10 14.61 -4.86 -10.84
N GLU A 11 13.44 -5.49 -10.98
CA GLU A 11 12.28 -4.95 -11.72
C GLU A 11 11.67 -3.75 -10.97
N ALA A 12 11.54 -3.87 -9.64
CA ALA A 12 11.07 -2.77 -8.80
C ALA A 12 12.02 -1.56 -8.84
N ASP A 13 13.33 -1.78 -8.78
CA ASP A 13 14.33 -0.71 -8.85
C ASP A 13 14.37 -0.05 -10.24
N ALA A 14 14.18 -0.83 -11.31
CA ALA A 14 14.04 -0.28 -12.66
C ALA A 14 12.77 0.61 -12.77
N ALA A 15 11.64 0.16 -12.24
CA ALA A 15 10.41 0.93 -12.20
C ALA A 15 10.59 2.24 -11.40
N ARG A 16 11.20 2.18 -10.22
CA ARG A 16 11.53 3.38 -9.40
C ARG A 16 12.42 4.37 -10.14
N THR A 17 13.43 3.87 -10.85
CA THR A 17 14.33 4.71 -11.65
C THR A 17 13.57 5.41 -12.79
N ALA A 18 12.68 4.69 -13.48
CA ALA A 18 11.85 5.26 -14.53
C ALA A 18 10.88 6.33 -13.98
N ALA A 19 10.21 6.05 -12.86
CA ALA A 19 9.30 6.99 -12.21
C ALA A 19 10.04 8.27 -11.77
N SER A 20 11.25 8.14 -11.23
CA SER A 20 12.09 9.27 -10.81
C SER A 20 12.48 10.18 -11.97
N ARG A 21 12.45 9.68 -13.22
CA ARG A 21 12.66 10.46 -14.45
C ARG A 21 11.38 11.05 -15.01
N GLY A 22 10.25 10.95 -14.30
CA GLY A 22 8.94 11.46 -14.71
C GLY A 22 8.18 10.55 -15.69
N VAL A 23 8.60 9.30 -15.86
CA VAL A 23 7.90 8.35 -16.74
C VAL A 23 6.62 7.86 -16.06
N ARG A 24 5.46 8.00 -16.73
CA ARG A 24 4.21 7.41 -16.26
C ARG A 24 4.24 5.88 -16.42
N LEU A 25 3.90 5.17 -15.36
CA LEU A 25 3.95 3.71 -15.28
C LEU A 25 2.55 3.11 -15.16
N ILE A 26 2.35 1.97 -15.81
CA ILE A 26 1.26 1.03 -15.55
C ILE A 26 1.93 -0.32 -15.35
N ALA A 27 1.60 -1.00 -14.26
CA ALA A 27 2.18 -2.30 -14.01
C ALA A 27 1.20 -3.28 -13.38
N THR A 28 1.48 -4.57 -13.56
CA THR A 28 0.85 -5.66 -12.82
C THR A 28 1.85 -6.27 -11.86
N ALA A 29 1.35 -6.87 -10.78
CA ALA A 29 2.15 -7.60 -9.82
C ALA A 29 1.30 -8.72 -9.21
N HIS A 30 1.94 -9.80 -8.76
CA HIS A 30 1.24 -10.90 -8.13
C HIS A 30 1.01 -10.64 -6.64
N GLY A 31 -0.20 -10.97 -6.17
CA GLY A 31 -0.58 -10.88 -4.76
C GLY A 31 -1.39 -9.63 -4.41
N SER A 32 -1.71 -9.50 -3.12
CA SER A 32 -2.47 -8.37 -2.57
C SER A 32 -1.58 -7.16 -2.32
N PHE A 33 -2.18 -5.98 -2.16
CA PHE A 33 -1.47 -4.76 -1.78
C PHE A 33 -0.66 -4.93 -0.49
N ARG A 34 -1.24 -5.64 0.50
CA ARG A 34 -0.56 -5.98 1.77
C ARG A 34 0.60 -6.95 1.56
N SER A 35 0.44 -7.93 0.67
CA SER A 35 1.50 -8.91 0.34
C SER A 35 2.70 -8.22 -0.31
N LEU A 36 2.47 -7.28 -1.22
CA LEU A 36 3.53 -6.47 -1.83
C LEU A 36 4.25 -5.60 -0.78
N LEU A 37 3.51 -5.02 0.17
CA LEU A 37 4.09 -4.21 1.24
C LEU A 37 4.97 -5.04 2.19
N GLY A 38 4.58 -6.29 2.45
CA GLY A 38 5.34 -7.22 3.30
C GLY A 38 6.55 -7.87 2.60
N ASN A 39 6.65 -7.77 1.28
CA ASN A 39 7.73 -8.39 0.52
C ASN A 39 8.91 -7.40 0.30
N PRO A 40 10.13 -7.70 0.80
CA PRO A 40 11.30 -6.82 0.64
C PRO A 40 11.68 -6.50 -0.81
N ASP A 41 11.32 -7.36 -1.78
CA ASP A 41 11.68 -7.17 -3.18
C ASP A 41 10.72 -6.21 -3.89
N THR A 42 9.46 -6.12 -3.46
CA THR A 42 8.43 -5.32 -4.12
C THR A 42 7.95 -4.13 -3.28
N ASN A 43 8.20 -4.10 -1.98
CA ASN A 43 7.77 -3.00 -1.11
C ASN A 43 8.38 -1.64 -1.51
N GLY A 44 9.50 -1.64 -2.25
CA GLY A 44 10.09 -0.44 -2.84
C GLY A 44 9.15 0.28 -3.82
N LEU A 45 8.24 -0.45 -4.47
CA LEU A 45 7.17 0.12 -5.31
C LEU A 45 6.14 0.88 -4.47
N LEU A 46 5.99 0.52 -3.21
CA LEU A 46 5.07 1.14 -2.25
C LEU A 46 5.80 2.13 -1.32
N GLY A 47 6.98 2.58 -1.75
CA GLY A 47 7.83 3.58 -1.09
C GLY A 47 8.80 3.03 -0.04
N GLY A 48 8.90 1.70 0.10
CA GLY A 48 9.82 1.00 0.99
C GLY A 48 9.42 1.13 2.46
N VAL A 49 9.60 0.09 3.26
CA VAL A 49 9.27 0.08 4.69
C VAL A 49 10.55 -0.07 5.53
N SER A 50 10.68 0.72 6.59
CA SER A 50 11.77 0.63 7.57
C SER A 50 11.24 0.65 9.00
N ASN A 51 11.86 -0.11 9.89
CA ASN A 51 11.57 -0.06 11.31
C ASN A 51 12.42 1.03 11.98
N VAL A 52 11.76 2.09 12.44
CA VAL A 52 12.38 3.18 13.21
C VAL A 52 12.17 2.88 14.69
N VAL A 53 13.24 2.82 15.48
CA VAL A 53 13.13 2.73 16.93
C VAL A 53 12.80 4.12 17.47
N LEU A 54 11.61 4.29 18.04
CA LEU A 54 11.24 5.54 18.69
C LEU A 54 12.07 5.72 19.96
N GLY A 55 12.71 6.88 20.09
CA GLY A 55 13.49 7.25 21.28
C GLY A 55 12.60 7.59 22.49
N ASP A 56 13.23 7.59 23.67
CA ASP A 56 12.56 7.73 24.99
C ASP A 56 11.65 8.96 25.13
N GLU A 57 11.84 10.04 24.37
CA GLU A 57 11.00 11.24 24.45
C GLU A 57 9.56 11.01 23.93
N TYR A 58 9.37 10.21 22.87
CA TYR A 58 8.03 9.87 22.38
C TYR A 58 7.33 8.88 23.34
N ALA A 59 8.11 7.96 23.94
CA ALA A 59 7.63 7.04 24.97
C ALA A 59 7.12 7.80 26.21
N LYS A 60 7.84 8.86 26.65
CA LYS A 60 7.40 9.70 27.76
C LYS A 60 6.11 10.46 27.47
N SER A 61 5.92 10.97 26.26
CA SER A 61 4.66 11.65 25.88
C SER A 61 3.43 10.72 25.92
N LYS A 62 3.64 9.40 25.73
CA LYS A 62 2.62 8.37 25.90
C LYS A 62 2.47 7.87 27.33
N MET A 63 3.51 8.02 28.16
CA MET A 63 3.45 7.72 29.60
C MET A 63 2.68 8.77 30.40
N GLU A 64 2.69 10.05 29.98
CA GLU A 64 1.87 11.11 30.60
C GLU A 64 0.35 10.85 30.43
N ASP A 65 -0.04 10.06 29.43
CA ASP A 65 -1.42 9.59 29.18
C ASP A 65 -1.74 8.26 29.92
N GLY A 66 -1.01 7.93 30.99
CA GLY A 66 -1.36 6.90 31.97
C GLY A 66 -1.09 5.45 31.57
N SER A 67 -0.43 5.19 30.44
CA SER A 67 -0.11 3.82 29.99
C SER A 67 1.24 3.37 30.54
N GLN A 68 1.26 2.56 31.60
CA GLN A 68 2.49 1.92 32.08
C GLN A 68 2.94 0.81 31.13
N SER A 69 3.75 1.12 30.12
CA SER A 69 4.60 0.13 29.47
C SER A 69 5.99 0.69 29.21
N ASN A 70 7.01 -0.05 29.69
CA ASN A 70 8.41 0.14 29.31
C ASN A 70 8.55 -0.30 27.85
N PHE A 71 8.23 0.57 26.89
CA PHE A 71 8.23 0.17 25.48
C PHE A 71 9.13 1.10 24.67
N ARG A 72 10.32 0.58 24.32
CA ARG A 72 11.08 1.06 23.16
C ARG A 72 10.29 0.65 21.92
N GLU A 73 9.35 1.49 21.49
CA GLU A 73 8.47 1.12 20.37
C GLU A 73 9.22 1.26 19.05
N SER A 74 9.52 0.15 18.38
CA SER A 74 9.90 0.21 16.96
C SER A 74 8.64 0.41 16.12
N ARG A 75 8.53 1.53 15.42
CA ARG A 75 7.43 1.84 14.52
C ARG A 75 7.89 1.70 13.07
N ALA A 76 7.13 0.97 12.27
CA ALA A 76 7.38 0.88 10.84
C ALA A 76 6.93 2.18 10.14
N GLU A 77 7.80 2.74 9.29
CA GLU A 77 7.53 3.95 8.51
C GLU A 77 7.98 3.78 7.06
N ARG A 78 7.36 4.54 6.16
CA ARG A 78 7.70 4.53 4.74
C ARG A 78 8.94 5.39 4.46
N LEU A 79 9.83 4.92 3.58
CA LEU A 79 11.10 5.60 3.26
C LEU A 79 10.97 6.67 2.18
N SER A 80 9.97 6.58 1.31
CA SER A 80 9.77 7.46 0.15
C SER A 80 8.32 7.44 -0.33
N ASN A 81 7.96 8.25 -1.33
CA ASN A 81 6.63 8.13 -1.93
C ASN A 81 6.50 6.81 -2.72
N PRO A 82 5.31 6.18 -2.72
CA PRO A 82 5.02 5.07 -3.62
C PRO A 82 5.25 5.44 -5.09
N VAL A 83 5.65 4.45 -5.89
CA VAL A 83 5.85 4.58 -7.33
C VAL A 83 4.52 4.78 -8.06
N PHE A 84 3.46 4.14 -7.56
CA PHE A 84 2.11 4.18 -8.14
C PHE A 84 1.18 4.88 -7.17
N ASP A 85 0.49 5.94 -7.63
CA ASP A 85 -0.50 6.65 -6.82
C ASP A 85 -1.76 5.82 -6.54
N VAL A 86 -2.09 4.93 -7.49
CA VAL A 86 -3.28 4.08 -7.49
C VAL A 86 -2.87 2.61 -7.58
N ALA A 87 -3.47 1.77 -6.75
CA ALA A 87 -3.36 0.31 -6.84
C ALA A 87 -4.74 -0.31 -7.09
N VAL A 88 -4.79 -1.33 -7.94
CA VAL A 88 -6.01 -2.08 -8.23
C VAL A 88 -5.75 -3.54 -7.90
N GLU A 89 -6.48 -4.07 -6.93
CA GLU A 89 -6.48 -5.49 -6.59
C GLU A 89 -7.64 -6.17 -7.30
N LEU A 90 -7.32 -7.16 -8.11
CA LEU A 90 -8.32 -7.98 -8.78
C LEU A 90 -8.81 -9.05 -7.81
N GLY A 91 -10.12 -9.17 -7.66
CA GLY A 91 -10.76 -10.19 -6.83
C GLY A 91 -10.60 -11.58 -7.44
N VAL A 92 -10.53 -12.59 -6.57
CA VAL A 92 -10.50 -14.01 -6.99
C VAL A 92 -11.95 -14.50 -7.06
N GLY A 93 -12.56 -14.44 -8.24
CA GLY A 93 -13.94 -14.90 -8.43
C GLY A 93 -14.55 -14.56 -9.79
N ALA A 94 -15.75 -15.08 -10.06
CA ALA A 94 -16.43 -14.96 -11.36
C ALA A 94 -17.02 -13.57 -11.66
N ASN A 95 -17.10 -12.68 -10.67
CA ASN A 95 -17.88 -11.45 -10.75
C ASN A 95 -17.07 -10.20 -11.13
N ALA A 96 -15.86 -10.35 -11.69
CA ALA A 96 -15.00 -9.22 -12.09
C ALA A 96 -14.89 -8.10 -11.03
N GLU A 97 -14.92 -8.48 -9.74
CA GLU A 97 -14.81 -7.52 -8.64
C GLU A 97 -13.36 -7.05 -8.52
N CYS A 98 -13.14 -5.74 -8.39
CA CYS A 98 -11.85 -5.19 -8.07
C CYS A 98 -11.93 -4.16 -6.95
N THR A 99 -10.84 -4.07 -6.19
CA THR A 99 -10.66 -3.09 -5.11
C THR A 99 -9.64 -2.07 -5.57
N VAL A 100 -10.02 -0.80 -5.60
CA VAL A 100 -9.17 0.32 -6.03
C VAL A 100 -8.75 1.15 -4.82
N ILE A 101 -7.45 1.28 -4.64
CA ILE A 101 -6.82 2.15 -3.65
C ILE A 101 -6.39 3.41 -4.40
N MET A 102 -7.12 4.52 -4.20
CA MET A 102 -6.87 5.76 -4.94
C MET A 102 -5.67 6.57 -4.42
N ASN A 103 -5.22 6.28 -3.20
CA ASN A 103 -4.06 6.92 -2.58
C ASN A 103 -3.23 5.85 -1.86
N THR A 104 -2.25 5.30 -2.55
CA THR A 104 -1.36 4.26 -2.01
C THR A 104 -0.51 4.78 -0.85
N ALA A 105 -0.13 6.06 -0.84
CA ALA A 105 0.66 6.64 0.24
C ALA A 105 -0.13 6.64 1.56
N GLU A 106 -1.35 7.19 1.54
CA GLU A 106 -2.22 7.14 2.73
C GLU A 106 -2.50 5.70 3.15
N ALA A 107 -2.76 4.80 2.19
CA ALA A 107 -3.03 3.40 2.48
C ALA A 107 -1.85 2.71 3.17
N VAL A 108 -0.62 2.89 2.69
CA VAL A 108 0.57 2.32 3.34
C VAL A 108 0.75 2.88 4.75
N ASP A 109 0.60 4.19 4.95
CA ASP A 109 0.78 4.80 6.28
C ASP A 109 -0.25 4.28 7.28
N ARG A 110 -1.50 4.10 6.84
CA ARG A 110 -2.57 3.50 7.64
C ARG A 110 -2.24 2.04 7.98
N ILE A 111 -1.79 1.26 6.99
CA ILE A 111 -1.40 -0.14 7.21
C ILE A 111 -0.27 -0.26 8.24
N LEU A 112 0.78 0.56 8.12
CA LEU A 112 1.91 0.54 9.07
C LEU A 112 1.49 1.00 10.47
N ALA A 113 0.48 1.87 10.58
CA ALA A 113 -0.12 2.28 11.85
C ALA A 113 -1.15 1.28 12.41
N GLY A 114 -1.36 0.13 11.77
CA GLY A 114 -2.38 -0.85 12.18
C GLY A 114 -3.82 -0.34 12.03
N LYS A 115 -4.03 0.65 11.16
CA LYS A 115 -5.32 1.30 10.92
C LYS A 115 -5.92 0.84 9.58
N ARG A 116 -7.25 0.98 9.49
CA ARG A 116 -7.99 0.78 8.24
C ARG A 116 -7.72 1.90 7.24
N TYR A 117 -7.85 1.58 5.95
CA TYR A 117 -7.67 2.53 4.84
C TYR A 117 -8.84 2.49 3.87
N LYS A 118 -8.97 3.56 3.07
CA LYS A 118 -10.09 3.76 2.14
C LYS A 118 -9.89 2.97 0.86
N VAL A 119 -10.95 2.33 0.39
CA VAL A 119 -10.95 1.58 -0.87
C VAL A 119 -12.23 1.82 -1.66
N GLN A 120 -12.18 1.60 -2.97
CA GLN A 120 -13.37 1.58 -3.82
C GLN A 120 -13.57 0.16 -4.33
N ARG A 121 -14.71 -0.45 -4.03
CA ARG A 121 -15.08 -1.72 -4.65
C ARG A 121 -15.84 -1.44 -5.93
N ARG A 122 -15.38 -2.03 -7.02
CA ARG A 122 -15.98 -1.91 -8.34
C ARG A 122 -16.34 -3.29 -8.83
N ASN A 123 -17.56 -3.43 -9.30
CA ASN A 123 -18.04 -4.65 -9.94
C ASN A 123 -18.45 -4.29 -11.37
N TRP A 124 -17.95 -5.06 -12.33
CA TRP A 124 -18.32 -4.92 -13.72
C TRP A 124 -19.43 -5.91 -14.05
N ASP A 125 -20.60 -5.38 -14.41
CA ASP A 125 -21.68 -6.19 -14.95
C ASP A 125 -21.50 -6.34 -16.46
N GLY A 126 -21.02 -7.51 -16.87
CA GLY A 126 -20.76 -7.82 -18.27
C GLY A 126 -21.99 -7.87 -19.16
N ILE A 127 -23.20 -7.88 -18.58
CA ILE A 127 -24.47 -7.91 -19.32
C ILE A 127 -24.92 -6.48 -19.67
N SER A 128 -24.87 -5.57 -18.70
CA SER A 128 -25.30 -4.18 -18.91
C SER A 128 -24.18 -3.24 -19.36
N SER A 129 -22.92 -3.71 -19.41
CA SER A 129 -21.71 -2.88 -19.59
C SER A 129 -21.60 -1.75 -18.54
N SER A 130 -22.30 -1.88 -17.41
CA SER A 130 -22.29 -0.89 -16.34
C SER A 130 -21.28 -1.26 -15.25
N ILE A 131 -20.75 -0.24 -14.57
CA ILE A 131 -19.85 -0.41 -13.43
C ILE A 131 -20.59 0.04 -12.18
N LEU A 132 -20.80 -0.89 -11.26
CA LEU A 132 -21.34 -0.56 -9.95
C LEU A 132 -20.18 -0.19 -9.02
N LEU A 133 -20.18 1.06 -8.55
CA LEU A 133 -19.21 1.59 -7.62
C LEU A 133 -19.77 1.59 -6.20
N VAL A 134 -19.16 0.83 -5.31
CA VAL A 134 -19.42 0.90 -3.87
C VAL A 134 -18.20 1.53 -3.21
N LEU A 135 -18.38 2.77 -2.73
CA LEU A 135 -17.39 3.41 -1.88
C LEU A 135 -17.45 2.78 -0.50
N GLN A 136 -16.36 2.14 -0.09
CA GLN A 136 -16.27 1.55 1.24
C GLN A 136 -15.11 2.17 1.99
N LEU A 137 -15.43 2.84 3.09
CA LEU A 137 -14.46 3.04 4.14
C LEU A 137 -14.28 1.68 4.81
N ASP A 138 -13.03 1.24 4.94
CA ASP A 138 -12.61 0.16 5.83
C ASP A 138 -12.45 -1.22 5.19
N ARG A 139 -11.24 -1.47 4.67
CA ARG A 139 -10.64 -2.81 4.61
C ARG A 139 -9.76 -3.03 5.83
N GLU A 140 -9.87 -4.21 6.44
CA GLU A 140 -9.06 -4.63 7.60
C GLU A 140 -7.60 -4.91 7.23
#